data_AF-A0A850DFQ5-F1
#
_entry.id   AF-A0A850DFQ5-F1
#
_cell.length_a   1.000
_cell.length_b   1.000
_cell.length_c   1.000
_cell.angle_alpha   90.00
_cell.angle_beta   90.00
_cell.angle_gamma   90.00
#
_symmetry.space_group_name_H-M   'P 1'
#
loop_
_entity.id
_entity.type
_entity.pdbx_description
1 polymer ?
#
loop_
_entity_poly.entity_id
_entity_poly.type
_entity_poly.pdbx_seq_one_letter_code
_entity_poly.pdbx_strand_id
1 'polypeptide(L)'
;MTAELPELAVLWARWAVLAAAAVAVGSGRGPRILPSLGLFETPLDDGSTLVLLPGGRAVLSGGTHTDLPLEAVGSRGGPKFFAGAPDWLSDPVLDTRAMSGRLSFCYWWDAGHWFRAESPHPEYCAAAIPGVWERAAVVDIVTGLIAKRSSRELDDAVDHWVSAAEFGVVTSDVVERVFPDRDRYDLDGALSQLSLAGLTIPVSEEISADEAIDRVREHIRERGLESSRYPLSQLRADRISVGWMVYVPVPRGRLAIGRSVFYVADDGVLEHSSSSFAPSQYALGFEQRYRHRNPPPVDNVG
;
A
#
# COMPACT_ATOMS: atom_id res chain seq x y z
N MET A 1 29.08 -10.98 8.97
CA MET A 1 28.23 -10.88 7.77
C MET A 1 28.20 -9.41 7.38
N THR A 2 28.70 -9.05 6.21
CA THR A 2 28.61 -7.69 5.67
C THR A 2 27.19 -7.48 5.17
N ALA A 3 26.45 -6.55 5.79
CA ALA A 3 25.06 -6.29 5.42
C ALA A 3 25.00 -5.47 4.13
N GLU A 4 24.63 -6.10 3.02
CA GLU A 4 24.25 -5.42 1.78
C GLU A 4 22.78 -4.96 1.83
N LEU A 5 22.44 -3.93 1.06
CA LEU A 5 21.04 -3.51 0.93
C LEU A 5 20.24 -4.61 0.23
N PRO A 6 19.05 -4.99 0.75
CA PRO A 6 18.15 -5.90 0.06
C PRO A 6 17.73 -5.36 -1.30
N GLU A 7 17.18 -6.22 -2.16
CA GLU A 7 16.52 -5.78 -3.38
C GLU A 7 15.48 -4.69 -3.11
N LEU A 8 15.29 -3.77 -4.05
CA LEU A 8 14.46 -2.57 -3.86
C LEU A 8 13.04 -2.90 -3.34
N ALA A 9 12.38 -3.92 -3.92
CA ALA A 9 11.04 -4.31 -3.51
C ALA A 9 11.00 -4.78 -2.05
N VAL A 10 12.00 -5.56 -1.62
CA VAL A 10 12.13 -6.06 -0.25
C VAL A 10 12.44 -4.92 0.73
N LEU A 11 13.35 -4.02 0.35
CA LEU A 11 13.71 -2.85 1.15
C LEU A 11 12.48 -1.95 1.35
N TRP A 12 11.73 -1.68 0.28
CA TRP A 12 10.49 -0.90 0.34
C TRP A 12 9.42 -1.55 1.22
N ALA A 13 9.20 -2.86 1.04
CA ALA A 13 8.23 -3.61 1.81
C ALA A 13 8.50 -3.55 3.32
N ARG A 14 9.74 -3.80 3.71
CA ARG A 14 10.17 -3.73 5.11
C ARG A 14 10.08 -2.33 5.69
N TRP A 15 10.41 -1.31 4.90
CA TRP A 15 10.25 0.09 5.32
C TRP A 15 8.77 0.40 5.62
N ALA A 16 7.88 -0.04 4.74
CA ALA A 16 6.44 0.13 4.91
C ALA A 16 5.90 -0.60 6.13
N VAL A 17 6.38 -1.81 6.42
CA VAL A 17 6.02 -2.54 7.66
C VAL A 17 6.43 -1.76 8.91
N LEU A 18 7.68 -1.26 8.96
CA LEU A 18 8.14 -0.46 10.09
C LEU A 18 7.36 0.85 10.23
N ALA A 19 7.01 1.50 9.11
CA ALA A 19 6.18 2.69 9.10
C ALA A 19 4.76 2.42 9.61
N ALA A 20 4.14 1.34 9.13
CA ALA A 20 2.82 0.89 9.54
C ALA A 20 2.78 0.55 11.03
N ALA A 21 3.79 -0.16 11.55
CA ALA A 21 3.90 -0.48 12.97
C ALA A 21 4.07 0.79 13.83
N ALA A 22 4.91 1.74 13.39
CA ALA A 22 5.09 3.01 14.09
C ALA A 22 3.79 3.83 14.15
N VAL A 23 3.02 3.86 13.06
CA VAL A 23 1.70 4.53 13.02
C VAL A 23 0.69 3.79 13.89
N ALA A 24 0.62 2.46 13.83
CA ALA A 24 -0.30 1.64 14.62
C ALA A 24 -0.18 1.91 16.12
N VAL A 25 1.05 2.07 16.63
CA VAL A 25 1.30 2.36 18.06
C VAL A 25 1.17 3.85 18.41
N GLY A 26 0.74 4.70 17.47
CA GLY A 26 0.59 6.14 17.66
C GLY A 26 1.92 6.89 17.83
N SER A 27 3.04 6.32 17.38
CA SER A 27 4.34 6.98 17.49
C SER A 27 4.38 8.17 16.54
N GLY A 28 4.56 9.39 17.06
CA GLY A 28 4.82 10.58 16.24
C GLY A 28 6.20 10.60 15.57
N ARG A 29 7.02 9.57 15.78
CA ARG A 29 8.39 9.41 15.26
C ARG A 29 8.54 8.07 14.53
N GLY A 30 9.66 7.90 13.84
CA GLY A 30 10.01 6.68 13.12
C GLY A 30 9.70 6.77 11.62
N PRO A 31 9.75 5.64 10.90
CA PRO A 31 9.61 5.63 9.45
C PRO A 31 8.20 6.03 9.02
N ARG A 32 8.10 6.61 7.82
CA ARG A 32 6.85 6.96 7.15
C ARG A 32 6.91 6.60 5.69
N ILE A 33 5.74 6.30 5.16
CA ILE A 33 5.44 6.16 3.74
C ILE A 33 4.55 7.31 3.30
N LEU A 34 5.00 7.96 2.24
CA LEU A 34 4.29 8.91 1.39
C LEU A 34 4.26 8.31 -0.03
N PRO A 35 3.42 8.83 -0.94
CA PRO A 35 3.42 8.36 -2.33
C PRO A 35 4.84 8.38 -2.93
N SER A 36 5.36 7.20 -3.26
CA SER A 36 6.72 7.00 -3.82
C SER A 36 7.88 7.48 -2.93
N LEU A 37 7.66 7.73 -1.63
CA LEU A 37 8.70 8.24 -0.72
C LEU A 37 8.64 7.54 0.64
N GLY A 38 9.75 6.93 1.03
CA GLY A 38 10.04 6.51 2.40
C GLY A 38 10.81 7.60 3.11
N LEU A 39 10.36 8.01 4.29
CA LEU A 39 11.03 8.97 5.14
C LEU A 39 11.40 8.33 6.48
N PHE A 40 12.62 8.57 6.95
CA PHE A 40 13.05 8.14 8.28
C PHE A 40 13.97 9.20 8.88
N GLU A 41 13.64 9.59 10.11
CA GLU A 41 14.37 10.60 10.87
C GLU A 41 14.47 10.14 12.32
N THR A 42 15.67 10.27 12.87
CA THR A 42 15.94 10.01 14.28
C THR A 42 16.04 11.32 15.06
N PRO A 43 15.88 11.30 16.40
CA PRO A 43 16.08 12.49 17.22
C PRO A 43 17.50 13.07 17.17
N LEU A 44 18.48 12.30 16.70
CA LEU A 44 19.88 12.73 16.55
C LEU A 44 20.15 13.37 15.19
N ASP A 45 19.10 13.65 14.41
CA ASP A 45 19.20 14.24 13.06
C ASP A 45 19.98 13.32 12.08
N ASP A 46 20.04 12.02 12.41
CA ASP A 46 20.31 10.95 11.46
C ASP A 46 19.02 10.64 10.71
N GLY A 47 19.13 10.35 9.42
CA GLY A 47 17.94 10.04 8.64
C GLY A 47 18.23 9.78 7.19
N SER A 48 17.22 9.27 6.52
CA SER A 48 17.27 9.05 5.08
C SER A 48 15.89 9.11 4.44
N THR A 49 15.95 9.34 3.15
CA THR A 49 14.82 9.24 2.25
C THR A 49 15.09 8.15 1.22
N LEU A 50 14.05 7.36 0.94
CA LEU A 50 14.00 6.44 -0.18
C LEU A 50 12.96 6.94 -1.18
N VAL A 51 13.40 7.39 -2.35
CA VAL A 51 12.53 7.89 -3.41
C VAL A 51 12.39 6.81 -4.49
N LEU A 52 11.16 6.38 -4.76
CA LEU A 52 10.83 5.53 -5.91
C LEU A 52 10.58 6.40 -7.15
N LEU A 53 11.16 6.00 -8.27
CA LEU A 53 11.11 6.72 -9.54
C LEU A 53 10.50 5.86 -10.65
N PRO A 54 9.90 6.47 -11.68
CA PRO A 54 9.39 5.75 -12.84
C PRO A 54 10.46 4.88 -13.50
N GLY A 55 10.04 3.73 -14.05
CA GLY A 55 10.95 2.78 -14.69
C GLY A 55 11.67 1.85 -13.72
N GLY A 56 11.13 1.66 -12.50
CA GLY A 56 11.70 0.74 -11.51
C GLY A 56 13.03 1.22 -10.92
N ARG A 57 13.24 2.53 -10.88
CA ARG A 57 14.44 3.18 -10.33
C ARG A 57 14.18 3.66 -8.91
N ALA A 58 15.23 3.83 -8.12
CA ALA A 58 15.10 4.44 -6.80
C ALA A 58 16.38 5.13 -6.34
N VAL A 59 16.26 5.98 -5.34
CA VAL A 59 17.38 6.63 -4.67
C VAL A 59 17.19 6.51 -3.17
N LEU A 60 18.21 6.00 -2.48
CA LEU A 60 18.30 5.99 -1.03
C LEU A 60 19.44 6.93 -0.63
N SER A 61 19.13 8.05 0.01
CA SER A 61 20.13 9.03 0.38
C SER A 61 19.83 9.63 1.75
N GLY A 62 20.86 10.06 2.46
CA GLY A 62 20.69 10.48 3.84
C GLY A 62 21.98 10.95 4.49
N GLY A 63 21.87 11.22 5.79
CA GLY A 63 22.95 11.76 6.60
C GLY A 63 23.03 11.06 7.95
N THR A 64 24.25 10.89 8.43
CA THR A 64 24.56 10.48 9.80
C THR A 64 25.27 11.62 10.53
N HIS A 65 24.94 11.84 11.78
CA HIS A 65 25.64 12.74 12.70
C HIS A 65 27.01 12.20 13.12
N THR A 66 27.24 10.88 12.98
CA THR A 66 28.53 10.27 13.34
C THR A 66 29.60 10.62 12.32
N ASP A 67 30.80 10.99 12.80
CA ASP A 67 32.01 11.16 11.98
C ASP A 67 32.24 9.90 11.15
N LEU A 68 31.97 9.98 9.85
CA LEU A 68 32.36 8.92 8.91
C LEU A 68 33.87 8.67 9.08
N PRO A 69 34.35 7.41 8.98
CA PRO A 69 35.76 7.11 9.15
C PRO A 69 36.65 8.03 8.32
N LEU A 70 37.71 8.58 8.92
CA LEU A 70 38.65 9.54 8.31
C LEU A 70 39.23 9.10 6.95
N GLU A 71 39.24 7.80 6.64
CA GLU A 71 39.59 7.23 5.33
C GLU A 71 38.65 7.69 4.20
N ALA A 72 37.37 7.97 4.49
CA ALA A 72 36.40 8.54 3.54
C ALA A 72 36.58 10.06 3.33
N VAL A 73 37.37 10.71 4.21
CA VAL A 73 37.66 12.16 4.21
C VAL A 73 39.04 12.45 3.61
N GLY A 74 39.83 11.41 3.29
CA GLY A 74 41.23 11.50 2.87
C GLY A 74 41.48 12.04 1.45
N SER A 75 40.44 12.17 0.62
CA SER A 75 40.53 12.83 -0.68
C SER A 75 40.37 14.34 -0.48
N ARG A 76 41.38 15.14 -0.87
CA ARG A 76 41.26 16.61 -0.98
C ARG A 76 40.06 16.95 -1.90
N GLY A 77 38.89 17.15 -1.30
CA GLY A 77 37.62 17.33 -2.02
C GLY A 77 36.39 16.65 -1.39
N GLY A 78 36.55 15.79 -0.40
CA GLY A 78 35.44 15.01 0.18
C GLY A 78 34.97 13.87 -0.73
N PRO A 79 34.11 12.96 -0.22
CA PRO A 79 33.64 11.80 -0.97
C PRO A 79 32.76 12.21 -2.15
N LYS A 80 33.06 11.66 -3.33
CA LYS A 80 32.29 11.87 -4.56
C LYS A 80 31.10 10.91 -4.63
N PHE A 81 30.06 11.17 -3.85
CA PHE A 81 28.85 10.32 -3.78
C PHE A 81 28.12 10.11 -5.11
N PHE A 82 28.37 10.97 -6.09
CA PHE A 82 27.69 10.93 -7.40
C PHE A 82 28.64 10.59 -8.56
N ALA A 83 29.87 10.12 -8.28
CA ALA A 83 30.79 9.76 -9.36
C ALA A 83 30.23 8.59 -10.19
N GLY A 84 30.07 8.80 -11.49
CA GLY A 84 29.48 7.81 -12.40
C GLY A 84 27.97 7.63 -12.25
N ALA A 85 27.31 8.53 -11.51
CA ALA A 85 25.86 8.52 -11.41
C ALA A 85 25.19 8.79 -12.77
N PRO A 86 24.03 8.18 -13.03
CA PRO A 86 23.27 8.43 -14.25
C PRO A 86 22.66 9.85 -14.24
N ASP A 87 22.42 10.40 -15.43
CA ASP A 87 21.94 11.78 -15.62
C ASP A 87 20.57 12.07 -14.95
N TRP A 88 19.79 11.02 -14.67
CA TRP A 88 18.51 11.16 -13.98
C TRP A 88 18.65 11.38 -12.47
N LEU A 89 19.80 11.03 -11.88
CA LEU A 89 20.10 11.28 -10.47
C LEU A 89 20.42 12.76 -10.29
N SER A 90 19.48 13.50 -9.69
CA SER A 90 19.53 14.95 -9.59
C SER A 90 19.01 15.42 -8.23
N ASP A 91 19.31 16.66 -7.84
CA ASP A 91 18.98 17.22 -6.53
C ASP A 91 17.53 16.99 -6.05
N PRO A 92 16.47 17.07 -6.89
CA PRO A 92 15.09 16.89 -6.44
C PRO A 92 14.74 15.48 -5.93
N VAL A 93 15.56 14.47 -6.24
CA VAL A 93 15.34 13.09 -5.81
C VAL A 93 16.25 12.69 -4.64
N LEU A 94 17.05 13.64 -4.14
CA LEU A 94 17.94 13.45 -3.00
C LEU A 94 17.28 13.91 -1.70
N ASP A 95 17.82 13.40 -0.60
CA ASP A 95 17.53 13.91 0.74
C ASP A 95 17.83 15.41 0.82
N THR A 96 16.99 16.15 1.55
CA THR A 96 17.15 17.60 1.73
C THR A 96 18.52 17.99 2.31
N ARG A 97 19.21 17.06 2.99
CA ARG A 97 20.60 17.22 3.43
C ARG A 97 21.59 17.47 2.30
N ALA A 98 21.29 17.07 1.07
CA ALA A 98 22.10 17.39 -0.11
C ALA A 98 22.23 18.92 -0.30
N MET A 99 21.14 19.66 -0.13
CA MET A 99 21.12 21.12 -0.29
C MET A 99 21.88 21.88 0.81
N SER A 100 22.08 21.25 1.97
CA SER A 100 22.78 21.85 3.12
C SER A 100 24.20 21.32 3.30
N GLY A 101 24.70 20.48 2.39
CA GLY A 101 26.04 19.88 2.49
C GLY A 101 26.17 18.87 3.64
N ARG A 102 25.06 18.29 4.08
CA ARG A 102 24.97 17.34 5.21
C ARG A 102 24.76 15.89 4.77
N LEU A 103 24.84 15.63 3.47
CA LEU A 103 24.67 14.30 2.91
C LEU A 103 25.89 13.44 3.29
N SER A 104 25.63 12.23 3.80
CA SER A 104 26.67 11.27 4.19
C SER A 104 26.73 10.07 3.25
N PHE A 105 25.64 9.78 2.53
CA PHE A 105 25.59 8.68 1.55
C PHE A 105 24.51 8.89 0.48
N CYS A 106 24.71 8.23 -0.66
CA CYS A 106 23.74 8.12 -1.74
C CYS A 106 23.90 6.76 -2.42
N TYR A 107 22.83 5.98 -2.44
CA TYR A 107 22.69 4.75 -3.20
C TYR A 107 21.61 4.95 -4.26
N TRP A 108 21.82 4.42 -5.46
CA TRP A 108 20.78 4.45 -6.50
C TRP A 108 20.53 3.04 -7.03
N TRP A 109 19.26 2.73 -7.24
CA TRP A 109 18.82 1.49 -7.83
C TRP A 109 18.54 1.72 -9.30
N ASP A 110 19.20 0.93 -10.15
CA ASP A 110 18.95 0.89 -11.57
C ASP A 110 19.14 -0.54 -12.08
N ALA A 111 18.39 -0.92 -13.10
CA ALA A 111 18.53 -2.22 -13.77
C ALA A 111 18.68 -3.45 -12.82
N GLY A 112 17.97 -3.46 -11.68
CA GLY A 112 17.96 -4.60 -10.75
C GLY A 112 19.08 -4.62 -9.70
N HIS A 113 19.89 -3.56 -9.59
CA HIS A 113 21.01 -3.53 -8.66
C HIS A 113 21.16 -2.18 -7.95
N TRP A 114 21.69 -2.22 -6.73
CA TRP A 114 22.14 -1.02 -6.01
C TRP A 114 23.55 -0.63 -6.44
N PHE A 115 23.69 0.63 -6.83
CA PHE A 115 24.97 1.26 -7.12
C PHE A 115 25.33 2.25 -6.01
N ARG A 116 26.64 2.40 -5.82
CA ARG A 116 27.24 3.42 -4.97
C ARG A 116 28.53 3.89 -5.60
N ALA A 117 28.78 5.19 -5.56
CA ALA A 117 30.08 5.75 -5.87
C ALA A 117 31.00 5.61 -4.65
N GLU A 118 31.58 6.72 -4.18
CA GLU A 118 32.36 6.78 -2.95
C GLU A 118 31.49 6.81 -1.67
N SER A 119 30.20 6.49 -1.77
CA SER A 119 29.36 6.33 -0.57
C SER A 119 29.85 5.16 0.28
N PRO A 120 29.79 5.29 1.62
CA PRO A 120 30.23 4.25 2.53
C PRO A 120 29.45 2.94 2.33
N HIS A 121 29.94 1.86 2.93
CA HIS A 121 29.17 0.62 2.98
C HIS A 121 27.88 0.82 3.82
N PRO A 122 26.71 0.25 3.44
CA PRO A 122 25.45 0.44 4.14
C PRO A 122 25.49 0.18 5.65
N GLU A 123 26.35 -0.74 6.10
CA GLU A 123 26.55 -1.03 7.52
C GLU A 123 27.00 0.20 8.34
N TYR A 124 27.76 1.12 7.75
CA TYR A 124 28.17 2.36 8.39
C TYR A 124 27.07 3.43 8.39
N CYS A 125 25.98 3.20 7.66
CA CYS A 125 24.82 4.08 7.60
C CYS A 125 23.64 3.59 8.46
N ALA A 126 23.84 2.54 9.27
CA ALA A 126 22.75 1.86 9.98
C ALA A 126 21.94 2.77 10.92
N ALA A 127 22.53 3.84 11.45
CA ALA A 127 21.80 4.82 12.28
C ALA A 127 20.79 5.67 11.47
N ALA A 128 21.03 5.87 10.18
CA ALA A 128 20.26 6.75 9.31
C ALA A 128 19.24 6.01 8.43
N ILE A 129 19.26 4.68 8.41
CA ILE A 129 18.33 3.88 7.61
C ILE A 129 17.56 3.00 8.62
N PRO A 130 16.22 2.92 8.56
CA PRO A 130 15.46 2.11 9.51
C PRO A 130 15.80 0.63 9.28
N GLY A 131 16.06 -0.14 10.34
CA GLY A 131 16.68 -1.48 10.28
C GLY A 131 15.95 -2.53 9.40
N VAL A 132 16.03 -2.38 8.07
CA VAL A 132 15.33 -3.20 7.08
C VAL A 132 16.23 -4.21 6.37
N TRP A 133 17.46 -4.42 6.85
CA TRP A 133 18.46 -5.24 6.13
C TRP A 133 18.10 -6.71 6.21
N GLU A 134 17.55 -7.13 7.35
CA GLU A 134 17.19 -8.51 7.63
C GLU A 134 15.75 -8.59 8.12
N ARG A 135 15.03 -9.62 7.68
CA ARG A 135 13.65 -9.86 8.12
C ARG A 135 13.57 -9.99 9.65
N ALA A 136 14.51 -10.70 10.25
CA ALA A 136 14.59 -10.88 11.70
C ALA A 136 14.70 -9.55 12.45
N ALA A 137 15.49 -8.60 11.96
CA ALA A 137 15.61 -7.28 12.57
C ALA A 137 14.28 -6.50 12.51
N VAL A 138 13.54 -6.60 11.41
CA VAL A 138 12.21 -5.99 11.29
C VAL A 138 11.24 -6.62 12.28
N VAL A 139 11.23 -7.95 12.39
CA VAL A 139 10.40 -8.68 13.36
C VAL A 139 10.70 -8.22 14.79
N ASP A 140 11.97 -8.19 15.18
CA ASP A 140 12.40 -7.76 16.51
C ASP A 140 11.98 -6.33 16.83
N ILE A 141 12.13 -5.40 15.87
CA ILE A 141 11.73 -4.00 16.03
C ILE A 141 10.21 -3.91 16.21
N VAL A 142 9.42 -4.56 15.35
CA VAL A 142 7.95 -4.50 15.40
C VAL A 142 7.42 -5.11 16.69
N THR A 143 7.90 -6.30 17.06
CA THR A 143 7.51 -6.95 18.32
C THR A 143 7.85 -6.07 19.52
N GLY A 144 9.03 -5.44 19.53
CA GLY A 144 9.46 -4.53 20.59
C GLY A 144 8.59 -3.26 20.72
N LEU A 145 7.97 -2.80 19.64
CA LEU A 145 7.03 -1.68 19.67
C LEU A 145 5.67 -2.06 20.27
N ILE A 146 5.23 -3.31 20.08
CA ILE A 146 3.90 -3.78 20.48
C ILE A 146 3.86 -4.16 21.95
N ALA A 147 4.86 -4.93 22.40
CA ALA A 147 4.88 -5.54 23.72
C ALA A 147 6.26 -5.48 24.37
N LYS A 148 6.28 -5.25 25.69
CA LYS A 148 7.51 -5.28 26.49
C LYS A 148 8.14 -6.68 26.58
N ARG A 149 7.37 -7.73 26.32
CA ARG A 149 7.82 -9.13 26.29
C ARG A 149 7.14 -9.82 25.12
N SER A 150 7.94 -10.39 24.21
CA SER A 150 7.42 -11.14 23.07
C SER A 150 6.75 -12.45 23.51
N SER A 151 5.74 -12.87 22.75
CA SER A 151 5.20 -14.21 22.77
C SER A 151 5.48 -14.87 21.42
N ARG A 152 5.60 -16.21 21.39
CA ARG A 152 5.81 -16.93 20.12
C ARG A 152 4.71 -16.62 19.10
N GLU A 153 3.46 -16.51 19.56
CA GLU A 153 2.32 -16.18 18.69
C GLU A 153 2.46 -14.80 18.04
N LEU A 154 2.95 -13.80 18.78
CA LEU A 154 3.22 -12.47 18.24
C LEU A 154 4.39 -12.49 17.26
N ASP A 155 5.48 -13.18 17.59
CA ASP A 155 6.64 -13.31 16.71
C ASP A 155 6.26 -13.98 15.38
N ASP A 156 5.48 -15.06 15.43
CA ASP A 156 4.98 -15.77 14.23
C ASP A 156 4.02 -14.89 13.41
N ALA A 157 3.15 -14.11 14.06
CA ALA A 157 2.23 -13.19 13.38
C ALA A 157 2.99 -12.05 12.68
N VAL A 158 4.00 -11.48 13.34
CA VAL A 158 4.84 -10.42 12.78
C VAL A 158 5.70 -10.96 11.63
N ASP A 159 6.33 -12.14 11.77
CA ASP A 159 7.10 -12.75 10.68
C ASP A 159 6.22 -13.02 9.45
N HIS A 160 5.01 -13.55 9.66
CA HIS A 160 4.03 -13.73 8.59
C HIS A 160 3.66 -12.41 7.91
N TRP A 161 3.48 -11.33 8.68
CA TRP A 161 3.19 -10.01 8.14
C TRP A 161 4.35 -9.46 7.30
N VAL A 162 5.60 -9.53 7.79
CA VAL A 162 6.77 -9.10 7.02
C VAL A 162 6.90 -9.90 5.73
N SER A 163 6.71 -11.21 5.79
CA SER A 163 6.72 -12.10 4.62
C SER A 163 5.64 -11.70 3.61
N ALA A 164 4.39 -11.51 4.05
CA ALA A 164 3.30 -11.07 3.17
C ALA A 164 3.59 -9.70 2.51
N ALA A 165 4.22 -8.77 3.24
CA ALA A 165 4.61 -7.48 2.71
C ALA A 165 5.70 -7.59 1.64
N GLU A 166 6.71 -8.44 1.85
CA GLU A 166 7.78 -8.68 0.86
C GLU A 166 7.25 -9.28 -0.45
N PHE A 167 6.13 -10.01 -0.40
CA PHE A 167 5.42 -10.52 -1.57
C PHE A 167 4.35 -9.57 -2.11
N GLY A 168 4.08 -8.44 -1.46
CA GLY A 168 3.04 -7.48 -1.88
C GLY A 168 1.61 -8.01 -1.73
N VAL A 169 1.38 -8.92 -0.78
CA VAL A 169 0.10 -9.63 -0.59
C VAL A 169 -0.56 -9.35 0.76
N VAL A 170 -0.34 -8.17 1.34
CA VAL A 170 -0.87 -7.85 2.67
C VAL A 170 -2.39 -7.66 2.62
N THR A 171 -3.10 -8.29 3.56
CA THR A 171 -4.54 -8.12 3.78
C THR A 171 -4.83 -7.54 5.17
N SER A 172 -6.04 -7.04 5.41
CA SER A 172 -6.46 -6.55 6.75
C SER A 172 -6.26 -7.62 7.83
N ASP A 173 -6.69 -8.85 7.54
CA ASP A 173 -6.56 -9.98 8.47
C ASP A 173 -5.12 -10.24 8.93
N VAL A 174 -4.14 -10.04 8.04
CA VAL A 174 -2.72 -10.23 8.39
C VAL A 174 -2.28 -9.18 9.41
N VAL A 175 -2.70 -7.92 9.24
CA VAL A 175 -2.35 -6.82 10.14
C VAL A 175 -3.13 -6.94 11.46
N GLU A 176 -4.41 -7.34 11.42
CA GLU A 176 -5.25 -7.55 12.61
C GLU A 176 -4.70 -8.61 13.56
N ARG A 177 -4.07 -9.67 13.04
CA ARG A 177 -3.42 -10.68 13.89
C ARG A 177 -2.29 -10.11 14.73
N VAL A 178 -1.59 -9.09 14.21
CA VAL A 178 -0.51 -8.39 14.92
C VAL A 178 -1.06 -7.36 15.90
N PHE A 179 -2.14 -6.68 15.52
CA PHE A 179 -2.81 -5.64 16.31
C PHE A 179 -4.28 -5.97 16.58
N PRO A 180 -4.58 -6.93 17.48
CA PRO A 180 -5.96 -7.41 17.69
C PRO A 180 -6.86 -6.41 18.44
N ASP A 181 -6.28 -5.42 19.10
CA ASP A 181 -7.00 -4.42 19.91
C ASP A 181 -7.13 -3.08 19.16
N ARG A 182 -8.24 -2.91 18.45
CA ARG A 182 -8.54 -1.71 17.64
C ARG A 182 -8.72 -0.44 18.47
N ASP A 183 -9.01 -0.55 19.76
CA ASP A 183 -9.12 0.62 20.65
C ASP A 183 -7.74 1.12 21.09
N ARG A 184 -6.73 0.22 21.07
CA ARG A 184 -5.35 0.53 21.46
C ARG A 184 -4.47 0.90 20.27
N TYR A 185 -4.72 0.35 19.09
CA TYR A 185 -3.86 0.50 17.92
C TYR A 185 -4.61 1.12 16.74
N ASP A 186 -3.94 2.07 16.06
CA ASP A 186 -4.45 2.71 14.84
C ASP A 186 -4.24 1.80 13.62
N LEU A 187 -5.14 0.83 13.47
CA LEU A 187 -5.10 -0.13 12.37
C LEU A 187 -5.33 0.54 11.00
N ASP A 188 -6.22 1.53 10.94
CA ASP A 188 -6.54 2.24 9.70
C ASP A 188 -5.32 3.04 9.20
N GLY A 189 -4.59 3.68 10.12
CA GLY A 189 -3.33 4.34 9.83
C GLY A 189 -2.25 3.36 9.34
N ALA A 190 -2.16 2.17 9.94
CA ALA A 190 -1.22 1.13 9.52
C ALA A 190 -1.52 0.63 8.10
N LEU A 191 -2.79 0.31 7.82
CA LEU A 191 -3.26 -0.10 6.49
C LEU A 191 -3.06 1.01 5.46
N SER A 192 -3.24 2.26 5.85
CA SER A 192 -2.98 3.42 4.98
C SER A 192 -1.50 3.50 4.58
N GLN A 193 -0.55 3.26 5.48
CA GLN A 193 0.88 3.22 5.15
C GLN A 193 1.21 2.09 4.15
N LEU A 194 0.64 0.91 4.33
CA LEU A 194 0.84 -0.24 3.44
C LEU A 194 0.19 -0.02 2.06
N SER A 195 -0.97 0.62 2.02
CA SER A 195 -1.68 0.96 0.79
C SER A 195 -0.93 2.02 -0.02
N LEU A 196 -0.42 3.07 0.64
CA LEU A 196 0.47 4.07 0.01
C LEU A 196 1.75 3.43 -0.55
N ALA A 197 2.21 2.34 0.07
CA ALA A 197 3.35 1.56 -0.41
C ALA A 197 2.99 0.61 -1.57
N GLY A 198 1.70 0.43 -1.90
CA GLY A 198 1.25 -0.51 -2.93
C GLY A 198 1.41 -1.99 -2.52
N LEU A 199 1.42 -2.29 -1.22
CA LEU A 199 1.65 -3.64 -0.68
C LEU A 199 0.37 -4.35 -0.24
N THR A 200 -0.75 -3.64 -0.24
CA THR A 200 -2.05 -4.23 0.05
C THR A 200 -2.64 -4.81 -1.22
N ILE A 201 -3.12 -6.04 -1.16
CA ILE A 201 -4.08 -6.49 -2.17
C ILE A 201 -5.36 -5.69 -1.92
N PRO A 202 -5.96 -5.04 -2.94
CA PRO A 202 -7.30 -4.54 -2.81
C PRO A 202 -8.18 -5.75 -2.49
N VAL A 203 -8.53 -5.92 -1.22
CA VAL A 203 -9.67 -6.74 -0.84
C VAL A 203 -10.83 -5.98 -1.46
N SER A 204 -11.26 -6.42 -2.64
CA SER A 204 -12.58 -6.06 -3.12
C SER A 204 -13.51 -6.73 -2.12
N GLU A 205 -13.85 -6.02 -1.04
CA GLU A 205 -14.90 -6.46 -0.14
C GLU A 205 -16.14 -6.52 -1.02
N GLU A 206 -16.51 -7.73 -1.42
CA GLU A 206 -17.73 -7.96 -2.15
C GLU A 206 -18.85 -7.33 -1.33
N ILE A 207 -19.46 -6.27 -1.85
CA ILE A 207 -20.52 -5.55 -1.13
C ILE A 207 -21.60 -6.56 -0.71
N SER A 208 -22.20 -6.38 0.46
CA SER A 208 -23.25 -7.29 0.90
C SER A 208 -24.53 -7.11 0.07
N ALA A 209 -25.40 -8.13 0.07
CA ALA A 209 -26.73 -8.02 -0.55
C ALA A 209 -27.54 -6.84 0.03
N ASP A 210 -27.44 -6.62 1.34
CA ASP A 210 -28.15 -5.54 2.04
C ASP A 210 -27.58 -4.17 1.65
N GLU A 211 -26.27 -4.04 1.54
CA GLU A 211 -25.62 -2.81 1.08
C GLU A 211 -25.97 -2.48 -0.37
N ALA A 212 -26.02 -3.49 -1.25
CA ALA A 212 -26.46 -3.31 -2.63
C ALA A 212 -27.92 -2.82 -2.70
N ILE A 213 -28.81 -3.34 -1.84
CA ILE A 213 -30.20 -2.90 -1.74
C ILE A 213 -30.27 -1.46 -1.22
N ASP A 214 -29.48 -1.10 -0.21
CA ASP A 214 -29.50 0.23 0.39
C ASP A 214 -28.99 1.31 -0.56
N ARG A 215 -27.94 1.03 -1.33
CA ARG A 215 -27.46 1.92 -2.42
C ARG A 215 -28.52 2.16 -3.48
N VAL A 216 -29.28 1.12 -3.85
CA VAL A 216 -30.40 1.27 -4.81
C VAL A 216 -31.55 2.08 -4.22
N ARG A 217 -31.85 1.89 -2.93
CA ARG A 217 -32.87 2.70 -2.24
C ARG A 217 -32.49 4.17 -2.21
N GLU A 218 -31.25 4.48 -1.91
CA GLU A 218 -30.71 5.84 -1.93
C GLU A 218 -30.80 6.43 -3.34
N HIS A 219 -30.30 5.72 -4.36
CA HIS A 219 -30.36 6.15 -5.75
C HIS A 219 -31.79 6.45 -6.24
N ILE A 220 -32.77 5.61 -5.89
CA ILE A 220 -34.19 5.82 -6.24
C ILE A 220 -34.73 7.10 -5.58
N ARG A 221 -34.37 7.35 -4.31
CA ARG A 221 -34.80 8.55 -3.58
C ARG A 221 -34.17 9.82 -4.17
N GLU A 222 -32.88 9.81 -4.43
CA GLU A 222 -32.13 10.96 -4.96
C GLU A 222 -32.58 11.36 -6.37
N ARG A 223 -32.82 10.36 -7.24
CA ARG A 223 -33.24 10.58 -8.63
C ARG A 223 -34.73 10.85 -8.78
N GLY A 224 -35.51 10.80 -7.70
CA GLY A 224 -36.96 11.00 -7.71
C GLY A 224 -37.71 10.00 -8.58
N LEU A 225 -37.19 8.77 -8.71
CA LEU A 225 -37.85 7.73 -9.50
C LEU A 225 -39.17 7.31 -8.83
N GLU A 226 -40.24 7.12 -9.61
CA GLU A 226 -41.57 6.77 -9.08
C GLU A 226 -41.54 5.49 -8.24
N SER A 227 -41.66 5.64 -6.92
CA SER A 227 -41.67 4.52 -5.95
C SER A 227 -42.88 3.59 -6.09
N SER A 228 -43.92 4.00 -6.83
CA SER A 228 -45.08 3.17 -7.16
C SER A 228 -44.71 1.94 -8.01
N ARG A 229 -43.65 2.03 -8.83
CA ARG A 229 -43.11 0.91 -9.61
C ARG A 229 -42.00 0.15 -8.90
N TYR A 230 -41.44 0.74 -7.84
CA TYR A 230 -40.32 0.20 -7.06
C TYR A 230 -40.60 0.32 -5.55
N PRO A 231 -41.47 -0.54 -4.98
CA PRO A 231 -41.64 -0.57 -3.54
C PRO A 231 -40.30 -0.94 -2.89
N LEU A 232 -39.68 0.02 -2.21
CA LEU A 232 -38.33 -0.13 -1.63
C LEU A 232 -38.22 -1.29 -0.63
N SER A 233 -39.37 -1.71 -0.07
CA SER A 233 -39.50 -2.86 0.83
C SER A 233 -39.53 -4.22 0.11
N GLN A 234 -39.67 -4.25 -1.21
CA GLN A 234 -39.75 -5.47 -2.03
C GLN A 234 -38.53 -5.68 -2.92
N LEU A 235 -37.50 -4.86 -2.78
CA LEU A 235 -36.23 -5.04 -3.49
C LEU A 235 -35.58 -6.36 -3.05
N ARG A 236 -35.06 -7.09 -4.04
CA ARG A 236 -34.20 -8.26 -3.85
C ARG A 236 -32.91 -8.06 -4.61
N ALA A 237 -31.83 -8.62 -4.07
CA ALA A 237 -30.53 -8.70 -4.71
C ALA A 237 -30.21 -10.16 -5.04
N ASP A 238 -29.90 -10.43 -6.31
CA ASP A 238 -29.36 -11.71 -6.77
C ASP A 238 -27.89 -11.52 -7.11
N ARG A 239 -27.02 -12.44 -6.64
CA ARG A 239 -25.58 -12.38 -6.88
C ARG A 239 -25.28 -12.61 -8.37
N ILE A 240 -24.35 -11.82 -8.91
CA ILE A 240 -23.73 -11.99 -10.24
C ILE A 240 -22.20 -12.05 -10.08
N SER A 241 -21.46 -12.30 -11.18
CA SER A 241 -20.03 -12.60 -11.12
C SER A 241 -19.15 -11.49 -10.53
N VAL A 242 -19.60 -10.23 -10.53
CA VAL A 242 -18.83 -9.05 -10.09
C VAL A 242 -19.69 -8.06 -9.29
N GLY A 243 -20.72 -8.55 -8.60
CA GLY A 243 -21.65 -7.70 -7.87
C GLY A 243 -23.05 -8.29 -7.70
N TRP A 244 -24.06 -7.41 -7.71
CA TRP A 244 -25.46 -7.73 -7.44
C TRP A 244 -26.38 -7.15 -8.50
N MET A 245 -27.38 -7.95 -8.86
CA MET A 245 -28.54 -7.51 -9.64
C MET A 245 -29.70 -7.24 -8.67
N VAL A 246 -30.14 -5.99 -8.59
CA VAL A 246 -31.20 -5.55 -7.65
C VAL A 246 -32.47 -5.19 -8.41
N TYR A 247 -33.59 -5.81 -8.03
CA TYR A 247 -34.87 -5.67 -8.72
C TYR A 247 -36.07 -5.97 -7.80
N VAL A 248 -37.27 -5.66 -8.29
CA VAL A 248 -38.54 -6.06 -7.64
C VAL A 248 -39.10 -7.30 -8.35
N PRO A 249 -39.25 -8.45 -7.66
CA PRO A 249 -39.77 -9.68 -8.25
C PRO A 249 -41.14 -9.49 -8.93
N VAL A 250 -41.37 -10.27 -9.99
CA VAL A 250 -42.66 -10.26 -10.71
C VAL A 250 -43.45 -11.50 -10.27
N PRO A 251 -44.71 -11.34 -9.79
CA PRO A 251 -45.56 -12.47 -9.49
C PRO A 251 -45.75 -13.37 -10.72
N ARG A 252 -45.76 -14.69 -10.50
CA ARG A 252 -45.96 -15.69 -11.57
C ARG A 252 -47.22 -15.34 -12.39
N GLY A 253 -47.10 -15.32 -13.72
CA GLY A 253 -48.20 -15.06 -14.64
C GLY A 253 -48.42 -13.59 -15.04
N ARG A 254 -47.56 -12.64 -14.64
CA ARG A 254 -47.60 -11.25 -15.11
C ARG A 254 -46.38 -10.90 -15.96
N LEU A 255 -46.59 -10.07 -16.99
CA LEU A 255 -45.51 -9.52 -17.82
C LEU A 255 -44.84 -8.32 -17.14
N ALA A 256 -43.51 -8.28 -17.18
CA ALA A 256 -42.67 -7.25 -16.57
C ALA A 256 -42.51 -6.03 -17.51
N ILE A 257 -43.59 -5.31 -17.81
CA ILE A 257 -43.52 -4.18 -18.74
C ILE A 257 -43.05 -2.92 -17.99
N GLY A 258 -41.96 -2.30 -18.48
CA GLY A 258 -41.48 -0.99 -17.99
C GLY A 258 -40.86 -1.00 -16.58
N ARG A 259 -40.30 -2.13 -16.14
CA ARG A 259 -39.52 -2.23 -14.90
C ARG A 259 -38.03 -2.14 -15.18
N SER A 260 -37.31 -1.52 -14.26
CA SER A 260 -35.86 -1.33 -14.37
C SER A 260 -35.14 -2.33 -13.47
N VAL A 261 -33.93 -2.70 -13.89
CA VAL A 261 -33.01 -3.53 -13.11
C VAL A 261 -31.80 -2.67 -12.77
N PHE A 262 -31.36 -2.74 -11.52
CA PHE A 262 -30.15 -2.07 -11.06
C PHE A 262 -29.02 -3.09 -10.93
N TYR A 263 -27.81 -2.68 -11.26
CA TYR A 263 -26.60 -3.48 -11.12
C TYR A 263 -25.65 -2.73 -10.20
N VAL A 264 -25.20 -3.37 -9.12
CA VAL A 264 -24.28 -2.77 -8.15
C VAL A 264 -23.02 -3.62 -8.11
N ALA A 265 -21.87 -3.02 -8.42
CA ALA A 265 -20.61 -3.75 -8.53
C ALA A 265 -19.94 -3.87 -7.16
N ASP A 266 -19.04 -4.83 -7.01
CA ASP A 266 -18.27 -4.99 -5.76
C ASP A 266 -17.36 -3.79 -5.46
N ASP A 267 -17.04 -2.98 -6.47
CA ASP A 267 -16.37 -1.67 -6.31
C ASP A 267 -17.34 -0.53 -5.93
N GLY A 268 -18.60 -0.85 -5.67
CA GLY A 268 -19.65 0.08 -5.24
C GLY A 268 -20.35 0.87 -6.35
N VAL A 269 -19.98 0.66 -7.63
CA VAL A 269 -20.59 1.37 -8.77
C VAL A 269 -22.01 0.86 -9.04
N LEU A 270 -22.97 1.78 -9.10
CA LEU A 270 -24.37 1.48 -9.42
C LEU A 270 -24.71 1.89 -10.87
N GLU A 271 -25.23 0.94 -11.64
CA GLU A 271 -25.74 1.14 -13.00
C GLU A 271 -27.25 0.83 -13.08
N HIS A 272 -27.96 1.61 -13.88
CA HIS A 272 -29.41 1.48 -14.10
C HIS A 272 -29.67 1.00 -15.53
N SER A 273 -30.41 -0.10 -15.66
CA SER A 273 -30.83 -0.65 -16.94
C SER A 273 -32.35 -0.54 -17.12
N SER A 274 -32.76 0.04 -18.25
CA SER A 274 -34.16 0.09 -18.68
C SER A 274 -34.56 -1.17 -19.45
N SER A 275 -35.85 -1.51 -19.46
CA SER A 275 -36.43 -2.81 -19.88
C SER A 275 -36.19 -3.26 -21.33
N SER A 276 -35.35 -2.57 -22.10
CA SER A 276 -35.04 -2.85 -23.51
C SER A 276 -33.90 -3.86 -23.70
N PHE A 277 -33.17 -4.22 -22.64
CA PHE A 277 -32.07 -5.18 -22.68
C PHE A 277 -32.35 -6.41 -21.82
N ALA A 278 -32.04 -7.59 -22.34
CA ALA A 278 -32.11 -8.82 -21.56
C ALA A 278 -31.11 -8.75 -20.38
N PRO A 279 -31.51 -9.12 -19.15
CA PRO A 279 -30.64 -9.01 -17.98
C PRO A 279 -29.30 -9.73 -18.12
N SER A 280 -29.26 -10.85 -18.84
CA SER A 280 -28.05 -11.62 -19.12
C SER A 280 -27.08 -10.89 -20.05
N GLN A 281 -27.56 -10.14 -21.04
CA GLN A 281 -26.71 -9.36 -21.94
C GLN A 281 -26.14 -8.13 -21.25
N TYR A 282 -26.95 -7.46 -20.42
CA TYR A 282 -26.48 -6.29 -19.68
C TYR A 282 -25.42 -6.68 -18.63
N ALA A 283 -25.61 -7.81 -17.94
CA ALA A 283 -24.65 -8.33 -16.96
C ALA A 283 -23.26 -8.58 -17.56
N LEU A 284 -23.16 -9.06 -18.81
CA LEU A 284 -21.88 -9.23 -19.50
C LEU A 284 -21.17 -7.88 -19.75
N GLY A 285 -21.90 -6.87 -20.21
CA GLY A 285 -21.34 -5.53 -20.42
C GLY A 285 -20.94 -4.85 -19.11
N PHE A 286 -21.74 -5.06 -18.06
CA PHE A 286 -21.44 -4.62 -16.70
C PHE A 286 -20.14 -5.23 -16.19
N GLU A 287 -19.95 -6.54 -16.40
CA GLU A 287 -18.74 -7.25 -16.02
C GLU A 287 -17.49 -6.74 -16.76
N GLN A 288 -17.59 -6.47 -18.05
CA GLN A 288 -16.48 -5.87 -18.81
C GLN A 288 -16.09 -4.49 -18.26
N ARG A 289 -17.08 -3.65 -17.91
CA ARG A 289 -16.81 -2.33 -17.32
C ARG A 289 -16.18 -2.43 -15.94
N TYR A 290 -16.62 -3.38 -15.11
CA TYR A 290 -15.98 -3.68 -13.83
C TYR A 290 -14.50 -4.08 -14.01
N ARG A 291 -14.21 -5.02 -14.92
CA ARG A 291 -12.83 -5.45 -15.21
C ARG A 291 -11.96 -4.33 -15.78
N HIS A 292 -12.54 -3.36 -16.49
CA HIS A 292 -11.79 -2.22 -16.99
C HIS A 292 -11.38 -1.26 -15.87
N ARG A 293 -12.22 -1.09 -14.84
CA ARG A 293 -11.91 -0.29 -13.65
C ARG A 293 -10.98 -1.02 -12.69
N ASN A 294 -11.10 -2.35 -12.63
CA ASN A 294 -10.33 -3.24 -11.78
C ASN A 294 -9.54 -4.23 -12.66
N PRO A 295 -8.51 -3.75 -13.40
CA PRO A 295 -7.70 -4.64 -14.21
C PRO A 295 -7.00 -5.66 -13.29
N PRO A 296 -6.95 -6.95 -13.69
CA PRO A 296 -6.15 -7.92 -12.95
C PRO A 296 -4.69 -7.45 -12.87
N PRO A 297 -3.97 -7.74 -11.78
CA PRO A 297 -2.55 -7.45 -11.71
C PRO A 297 -1.86 -8.06 -12.94
N VAL A 298 -1.06 -7.24 -13.61
CA VAL A 298 -0.30 -7.69 -14.77
C VAL A 298 0.78 -8.62 -14.26
N ASP A 299 0.66 -9.92 -14.52
CA ASP A 299 1.73 -10.88 -14.30
C ASP A 299 2.92 -10.45 -15.16
N ASN A 300 3.92 -9.81 -14.55
CA ASN A 300 5.21 -9.58 -15.17
C ASN A 300 5.96 -10.92 -15.23
N VAL A 301 5.65 -11.71 -16.25
CA VAL A 301 6.51 -12.78 -16.73
C VAL A 301 7.32 -12.21 -17.88
N GLY A 302 8.57 -11.81 -17.59
CA GLY A 302 9.53 -11.29 -18.56
C GLY A 302 10.86 -10.98 -17.92
#